data_AF-A0A7S3HHY5-F1
#
_entry.id   AF-A0A7S3HHY5-F1
#
_cell.length_a   1.000
_cell.length_b   1.000
_cell.length_c   1.000
_cell.angle_alpha   90.00
_cell.angle_beta   90.00
_cell.angle_gamma   90.00
#
_symmetry.space_group_name_H-M   'P 1'
#
loop_
_entity.id
_entity.type
_entity.pdbx_description
1 polymer ?
#
loop_
_entity_poly.entity_id
_entity_poly.type
_entity_poly.pdbx_seq_one_letter_code
_entity_poly.pdbx_strand_id
1 'polypeptide(L)'
;MFASLKRFDIHVKTVEGVNQQTIVGALFTIFSTILIAVLILSEVSYFMKIDVVSRMLTDKSSGVEAVKLEFDLQFYDIACNRINFIQEVTRGTVHIHEPGVVEKFALDDGVTLGCHVRGANLIDKVGGNFRFAIAPPELSNNRQIMPGQSSNFSHVV
;
A
#
# COMPACT_ATOMS: atom_id res chain seq x y z
N MET A 1 -46.08 -32.09 6.24
CA MET A 1 -44.67 -31.92 6.69
C MET A 1 -44.53 -31.57 8.18
N PHE A 2 -45.62 -31.40 8.96
CA PHE A 2 -45.56 -31.09 10.40
C PHE A 2 -45.71 -32.30 11.34
N ALA A 3 -45.91 -33.52 10.82
CA ALA A 3 -46.14 -34.71 11.64
C ALA A 3 -44.92 -35.15 12.48
N SER A 4 -43.70 -34.79 12.07
CA SER A 4 -42.46 -35.18 12.76
C SER A 4 -42.15 -34.32 14.00
N LEU A 5 -42.67 -33.09 14.07
CA LEU A 5 -42.48 -32.19 15.20
C LEU A 5 -43.23 -32.66 16.46
N LYS A 6 -44.23 -33.54 16.32
CA LYS A 6 -44.96 -34.14 17.46
C LYS A 6 -44.07 -35.06 18.31
N ARG A 7 -42.90 -35.48 17.79
CA ARG A 7 -41.96 -36.38 18.49
C ARG A 7 -40.83 -35.65 19.22
N PHE A 8 -40.68 -34.34 19.04
CA PHE A 8 -39.77 -33.50 19.84
C PHE A 8 -40.47 -33.05 21.13
N ASP A 9 -40.93 -34.01 21.93
CA ASP A 9 -41.50 -33.75 23.24
C ASP A 9 -40.39 -33.90 24.29
N ILE A 10 -39.72 -32.78 24.59
CA ILE A 10 -38.62 -32.70 25.58
C ILE A 10 -39.14 -32.87 27.02
N HIS A 11 -40.46 -32.89 27.23
CA HIS A 11 -41.07 -33.10 28.55
C HIS A 11 -42.01 -34.29 28.58
N VAL A 12 -41.58 -35.38 29.23
CA VAL A 12 -42.48 -36.45 29.68
C VAL A 12 -43.60 -35.83 30.51
N LYS A 13 -44.86 -36.15 30.17
CA LYS A 13 -46.05 -35.74 30.94
C LYS A 13 -45.83 -35.99 32.43
N THR A 14 -45.63 -34.92 33.20
CA THR A 14 -45.65 -34.94 34.65
C THR A 14 -47.08 -35.20 35.13
N VAL A 15 -47.25 -35.88 36.27
CA VAL A 15 -48.54 -36.20 36.89
C VAL A 15 -49.48 -34.97 36.95
N GLU A 16 -50.75 -35.19 36.61
CA GLU A 16 -51.77 -34.14 36.53
C GLU A 16 -51.95 -33.47 37.91
N GLY A 17 -51.69 -32.16 37.99
CA GLY A 17 -51.85 -31.35 39.21
C GLY A 17 -50.58 -30.79 39.85
N VAL A 18 -49.37 -31.17 39.39
CA VAL A 18 -48.09 -30.68 39.96
C VAL A 18 -47.47 -29.53 39.16
N ASN A 19 -47.83 -29.36 37.89
CA ASN A 19 -47.33 -28.30 37.03
C ASN A 19 -48.47 -27.38 36.57
N GLN A 20 -48.45 -26.12 37.00
CA GLN A 20 -49.44 -25.14 36.57
C GLN A 20 -48.95 -24.47 35.28
N GLN A 21 -49.59 -24.80 34.16
CA GLN A 21 -49.22 -24.26 32.85
C GLN A 21 -49.43 -22.75 32.84
N THR A 22 -48.33 -21.99 32.80
CA THR A 22 -48.36 -20.53 32.71
C THR A 22 -48.23 -20.11 31.25
N ILE A 23 -49.30 -19.50 30.71
CA ILE A 23 -49.33 -18.96 29.34
C ILE A 23 -48.23 -17.89 29.16
N VAL A 24 -47.98 -17.10 30.21
CA VAL A 24 -46.95 -16.07 30.24
C VAL A 24 -45.55 -16.69 30.12
N GLY A 25 -45.28 -17.80 30.82
CA GLY A 25 -44.00 -18.51 30.74
C GLY A 25 -43.73 -19.02 29.32
N ALA A 26 -44.74 -19.62 28.68
CA ALA A 26 -44.64 -20.07 27.29
C ALA A 26 -44.35 -18.90 26.32
N LEU A 27 -44.97 -17.73 26.51
CA LEU A 27 -44.71 -16.55 25.68
C LEU A 27 -43.25 -16.08 25.83
N PHE A 28 -42.74 -16.01 27.06
CA PHE A 28 -41.35 -15.64 27.32
C PHE A 28 -40.36 -16.65 26.72
N THR A 29 -40.64 -17.95 26.78
CA THR A 29 -39.80 -18.97 26.15
C THR A 29 -39.74 -18.81 24.63
N ILE A 30 -40.88 -18.54 23.98
CA ILE A 30 -40.92 -18.29 22.53
C ILE A 30 -40.12 -17.04 22.18
N PHE A 31 -40.34 -15.94 22.92
CA PHE A 31 -39.62 -14.68 22.70
C PHE A 31 -38.11 -14.83 22.88
N SER A 32 -37.69 -15.51 23.96
CA SER A 32 -36.27 -15.80 24.24
C SER A 32 -35.65 -16.64 23.13
N THR A 33 -36.36 -17.67 22.65
CA THR A 33 -35.86 -18.54 21.57
C THR A 33 -35.66 -17.77 20.27
N ILE A 34 -36.59 -16.88 19.91
CA ILE A 34 -36.47 -16.02 18.72
C ILE A 34 -35.27 -15.08 18.86
N LEU A 35 -35.12 -14.44 20.03
CA LEU A 35 -34.02 -13.52 20.29
C LEU A 35 -32.67 -14.25 20.16
N ILE A 36 -32.54 -15.43 20.78
CA ILE A 36 -31.34 -16.27 20.68
C ILE A 36 -31.06 -16.64 19.21
N ALA A 37 -32.07 -17.03 18.44
CA ALA A 37 -31.90 -17.37 17.04
C ALA A 37 -31.41 -16.18 16.20
N VAL A 38 -31.94 -14.98 16.44
CA VAL A 38 -31.49 -13.75 15.76
C VAL A 38 -30.03 -13.43 16.10
N LEU A 39 -29.63 -13.54 17.36
CA LEU A 39 -28.24 -13.31 17.77
C LEU A 39 -27.28 -14.30 17.09
N ILE A 40 -27.65 -15.58 17.02
CA ILE A 40 -26.84 -16.60 16.33
C ILE A 40 -26.69 -16.26 14.84
N LEU A 41 -27.78 -15.88 14.17
CA LEU A 41 -27.72 -15.51 12.75
C LEU A 41 -26.87 -14.26 12.51
N SER A 42 -26.88 -13.30 13.44
CA SER A 42 -26.04 -12.10 13.39
C SER A 42 -24.55 -12.46 13.47
N GLU A 43 -24.16 -13.28 14.45
CA GLU A 43 -22.77 -13.72 14.61
C GLU A 43 -22.28 -14.56 13.43
N VAL A 44 -23.11 -15.48 12.93
CA VAL A 44 -22.77 -16.28 11.75
C VAL A 44 -22.57 -15.40 10.51
N SER A 45 -23.43 -14.38 10.33
CA SER A 45 -23.30 -13.43 9.22
C SER A 45 -22.03 -12.59 9.35
N TYR A 46 -21.69 -12.16 10.57
CA TYR A 46 -20.45 -11.43 10.84
C TYR A 46 -19.22 -12.30 10.60
N PHE A 47 -19.24 -13.57 11.05
CA PHE A 47 -18.17 -14.52 10.83
C PHE A 47 -17.93 -14.84 9.34
N MET A 48 -18.99 -14.89 8.54
CA MET A 48 -18.88 -15.09 7.08
C MET A 48 -18.42 -13.85 6.31
N LYS A 49 -18.34 -12.68 6.96
CA LYS A 49 -17.83 -11.47 6.33
C LYS A 49 -16.31 -11.58 6.16
N ILE A 50 -15.84 -11.47 4.92
CA ILE A 50 -14.41 -11.43 4.61
C ILE A 50 -13.86 -10.07 5.03
N ASP A 51 -12.91 -10.07 5.96
CA ASP A 51 -12.19 -8.88 6.38
C ASP A 51 -10.77 -8.88 5.79
N VAL A 52 -10.42 -7.81 5.07
CA VAL A 52 -9.11 -7.67 4.42
C VAL A 52 -8.23 -6.85 5.35
N VAL A 53 -7.47 -7.55 6.20
CA VAL A 53 -6.54 -6.93 7.14
C VAL A 53 -5.11 -6.96 6.60
N SER A 54 -4.46 -5.80 6.54
CA SER A 54 -3.02 -5.73 6.29
C SER A 54 -2.27 -6.22 7.51
N ARG A 55 -1.52 -7.33 7.37
CA ARG A 55 -0.65 -7.86 8.43
C ARG A 55 0.80 -7.61 8.06
N MET A 56 1.56 -7.06 8.99
CA MET A 56 3.01 -6.95 8.85
C MET A 56 3.62 -8.34 9.12
N LEU A 57 4.22 -8.94 8.10
CA LEU A 57 4.99 -10.17 8.21
C LEU A 57 6.47 -9.84 8.15
N THR A 58 7.27 -10.56 8.92
CA THR A 58 8.74 -10.47 8.79
C THR A 58 9.13 -10.98 7.41
N ASP A 59 9.88 -10.17 6.69
CA ASP A 59 10.47 -10.57 5.43
C ASP A 59 11.48 -11.70 5.66
N LYS A 60 11.25 -12.83 5.02
CA LYS A 60 12.14 -14.01 5.09
C LYS A 60 13.03 -14.13 3.85
N SER A 61 12.96 -13.18 2.91
CA SER A 61 13.84 -13.19 1.74
C SER A 61 15.30 -13.11 2.24
N SER A 62 16.04 -14.20 2.03
CA SER A 62 17.45 -14.30 2.39
C SER A 62 18.26 -14.13 1.11
N GLY A 63 18.89 -12.97 0.91
CA GLY A 63 19.75 -12.70 -0.25
C GLY A 63 19.88 -11.21 -0.61
N VAL A 64 20.78 -10.90 -1.55
CA VAL A 64 20.82 -9.60 -2.24
C VAL A 64 19.67 -9.59 -3.23
N GLU A 65 18.51 -9.14 -2.77
CA GLU A 65 17.34 -8.92 -3.62
C GLU A 65 17.54 -7.62 -4.40
N ALA A 66 17.40 -7.66 -5.71
CA ALA A 66 17.47 -6.45 -6.54
C ALA A 66 16.08 -5.87 -6.75
N VAL A 67 15.95 -4.57 -6.56
CA VAL A 67 14.74 -3.77 -6.73
C VAL A 67 14.85 -2.96 -8.02
N LYS A 68 13.79 -3.00 -8.83
CA LYS A 68 13.72 -2.17 -10.03
C LYS A 68 13.27 -0.75 -9.64
N LEU A 69 14.16 0.22 -9.80
CA LEU A 69 13.87 1.64 -9.68
C LEU A 69 13.41 2.16 -11.06
N GLU A 70 12.16 2.55 -11.18
CA GLU A 70 11.65 3.27 -12.36
C GLU A 70 11.31 4.70 -11.95
N PHE A 71 11.77 5.66 -12.74
CA PHE A 71 11.51 7.07 -12.50
C PHE A 71 11.22 7.81 -13.79
N ASP A 72 10.30 8.76 -13.68
CA ASP A 72 9.87 9.66 -14.74
C ASP A 72 9.70 11.04 -14.09
N LEU A 73 10.60 11.98 -14.39
CA LEU A 73 10.57 13.32 -13.80
C LEU A 73 10.66 14.39 -14.86
N GLN A 74 9.90 15.46 -14.71
CA GLN A 74 9.95 16.62 -15.59
C GLN A 74 10.41 17.86 -14.82
N PHE A 75 11.44 18.53 -15.31
CA PHE A 75 11.98 19.78 -14.79
C PHE A 75 11.71 20.91 -15.80
N TYR A 76 11.05 21.99 -15.40
CA TYR A 76 10.63 23.03 -16.36
C TYR A 76 11.67 24.14 -16.61
N ASP A 77 12.61 24.33 -15.68
CA ASP A 77 13.58 25.45 -15.70
C ASP A 77 15.04 24.97 -15.65
N ILE A 78 15.28 23.72 -16.08
CA ILE A 78 16.60 23.09 -16.06
C ILE A 78 16.86 22.37 -17.39
N ALA A 79 17.96 22.76 -18.05
CA ALA A 79 18.42 22.11 -19.27
C ALA A 79 18.96 20.69 -19.02
N CYS A 80 18.68 19.75 -19.94
CA CYS A 80 19.07 18.34 -19.81
C CYS A 80 20.58 18.08 -19.71
N ASN A 81 21.41 18.95 -20.26
CA ASN A 81 22.87 18.86 -20.18
C ASN A 81 23.41 19.15 -18.77
N ARG A 82 22.61 19.82 -17.92
CA ARG A 82 23.02 20.20 -16.58
C ARG A 82 22.54 19.25 -15.51
N ILE A 83 21.53 18.41 -15.74
CA ILE A 83 21.01 17.51 -14.71
C ILE A 83 21.73 16.16 -14.71
N ASN A 84 22.15 15.69 -13.54
CA ASN A 84 22.80 14.39 -13.36
C ASN A 84 22.07 13.55 -12.31
N PHE A 85 21.90 12.27 -12.61
CA PHE A 85 21.40 11.26 -11.67
C PHE A 85 22.58 10.64 -10.92
N ILE A 86 22.51 10.62 -9.59
CA ILE A 86 23.55 10.06 -8.72
C ILE A 86 22.87 9.11 -7.74
N GLN A 87 23.42 7.90 -7.63
CA GLN A 87 23.00 6.90 -6.66
C GLN A 87 24.07 6.76 -5.57
N GLU A 88 23.63 6.72 -4.32
CA GLU A 88 24.47 6.51 -3.15
C GLU A 88 23.86 5.43 -2.25
N VAL A 89 24.72 4.64 -1.63
CA VAL A 89 24.34 3.54 -0.74
C VAL A 89 24.95 3.82 0.64
N THR A 90 24.14 3.70 1.69
CA THR A 90 24.56 3.97 3.09
C THR A 90 25.40 2.85 3.66
N ARG A 91 25.17 1.60 3.21
CA ARG A 91 25.91 0.40 3.65
C ARG A 91 26.22 -0.51 2.47
N GLY A 92 27.50 -0.74 2.20
CA GLY A 92 27.97 -1.62 1.12
C GLY A 92 28.58 -0.85 -0.05
N THR A 93 28.90 -1.58 -1.12
CA THR A 93 29.36 -1.03 -2.39
C THR A 93 28.18 -0.91 -3.36
N VAL A 94 28.20 0.09 -4.24
CA VAL A 94 27.21 0.20 -5.31
C VAL A 94 27.46 -0.93 -6.31
N HIS A 95 26.65 -1.98 -6.28
CA HIS A 95 26.66 -3.00 -7.32
C HIS A 95 25.80 -2.51 -8.48
N ILE A 96 26.44 -2.23 -9.61
CA ILE A 96 25.76 -1.84 -10.84
C ILE A 96 25.33 -3.13 -11.54
N HIS A 97 24.08 -3.52 -11.36
CA HIS A 97 23.49 -4.72 -11.97
C HIS A 97 23.15 -4.48 -13.46
N GLU A 98 24.13 -3.97 -14.24
CA GLU A 98 23.99 -3.43 -15.61
C GLU A 98 23.65 -1.92 -15.63
N PRO A 99 24.24 -1.11 -16.52
CA PRO A 99 23.99 0.33 -16.52
C PRO A 99 22.52 0.60 -16.88
N GLY A 100 21.76 1.13 -15.92
CA GLY A 100 20.40 1.61 -16.17
C GLY A 100 20.37 2.65 -17.29
N VAL A 101 19.37 2.57 -18.16
CA VAL A 101 19.18 3.53 -19.24
C VAL A 101 18.48 4.76 -18.65
N VAL A 102 19.16 5.92 -18.71
CA VAL A 102 18.59 7.22 -18.34
C VAL A 102 18.46 8.05 -19.61
N GLU A 103 17.24 8.16 -20.11
CA GLU A 103 16.89 8.98 -21.25
C GLU A 103 16.53 10.39 -20.77
N LYS A 104 17.03 11.39 -21.51
CA LYS A 104 16.75 12.80 -21.24
C LYS A 104 16.18 13.43 -22.49
N PHE A 105 14.97 13.96 -22.40
CA PHE A 105 14.29 14.66 -23.47
C PHE A 105 14.26 16.15 -23.15
N ALA A 106 14.72 16.98 -24.08
CA ALA A 106 14.60 18.43 -23.93
C ALA A 106 13.12 18.81 -24.08
N LEU A 107 12.61 19.58 -23.11
CA LEU A 107 11.27 20.15 -23.18
C LEU A 107 11.43 21.62 -23.50
N ASP A 108 10.88 22.06 -24.63
CA ASP A 108 10.92 23.46 -25.05
C ASP A 108 9.48 23.98 -25.17
N ASP A 109 9.05 24.71 -24.15
CA ASP A 109 7.73 25.37 -24.13
C ASP A 109 7.76 26.74 -24.83
N GLY A 110 8.85 27.08 -25.54
CA GLY A 110 9.05 28.35 -26.23
C GLY A 110 9.37 29.54 -25.31
N VAL A 111 9.34 29.33 -23.99
CA VAL A 111 9.62 30.34 -22.95
C VAL A 111 10.75 29.89 -22.02
N THR A 112 10.74 28.63 -21.60
CA THR A 112 11.75 28.04 -20.70
C THR A 112 12.27 26.72 -21.26
N LEU A 113 13.55 26.45 -21.04
CA LEU A 113 14.18 25.18 -21.40
C LEU A 113 14.10 24.20 -20.23
N GLY A 114 13.23 23.21 -20.38
CA GLY A 114 13.06 22.11 -19.44
C GLY A 114 13.76 20.82 -19.85
N CYS A 115 13.71 19.84 -18.97
CA CYS A 115 14.21 18.50 -19.18
C CYS A 115 13.26 17.47 -18.59
N HIS A 116 12.87 16.50 -19.42
CA HIS A 116 12.18 15.30 -19.02
C HIS A 116 13.19 14.16 -18.90
N VAL A 117 13.37 13.63 -17.70
CA VAL A 117 14.29 12.55 -17.38
C VAL A 117 13.50 11.29 -17.08
N ARG A 118 13.71 10.25 -17.88
CA ARG A 118 13.07 8.95 -17.71
C ARG A 118 14.12 7.86 -17.64
N GLY A 119 13.98 6.93 -16.72
CA GLY A 119 14.93 5.84 -16.61
C GLY A 119 14.47 4.67 -15.77
N ALA A 120 15.16 3.55 -15.96
CA ALA A 120 14.99 2.36 -15.15
C ALA A 120 16.36 1.82 -14.75
N ASN A 121 16.55 1.51 -13.47
CA ASN A 121 17.79 0.95 -12.94
C ASN A 121 17.50 -0.18 -11.96
N LEU A 122 18.31 -1.24 -12.00
CA LEU A 122 18.21 -2.36 -11.07
C LEU A 122 19.19 -2.12 -9.91
N ILE A 123 18.66 -1.89 -8.72
CA ILE A 123 19.44 -1.51 -7.53
C ILE A 123 19.32 -2.58 -6.46
N ASP A 124 20.33 -2.73 -5.61
CA ASP A 124 20.22 -3.66 -4.48
C ASP A 124 19.22 -3.13 -3.43
N LYS A 125 18.52 -4.05 -2.76
CA LYS A 125 17.64 -3.76 -1.62
C LYS A 125 18.47 -3.43 -0.37
N VAL A 126 19.12 -2.27 -0.40
CA VAL A 126 19.95 -1.73 0.68
C VAL A 126 19.53 -0.32 1.02
N GLY A 127 19.85 0.11 2.24
CA GLY A 127 19.66 1.51 2.63
C GLY A 127 20.55 2.43 1.79
N GLY A 128 19.94 3.44 1.16
CA GLY A 128 20.62 4.39 0.28
C GLY A 128 19.70 5.50 -0.17
N ASN A 129 20.22 6.38 -1.02
CA ASN A 129 19.53 7.52 -1.59
C ASN A 129 19.91 7.68 -3.07
N PHE A 130 18.98 8.20 -3.85
CA PHE A 130 19.26 8.70 -5.18
C PHE A 130 18.97 10.21 -5.20
N ARG A 131 19.77 10.96 -5.96
CA ARG A 131 19.62 12.40 -6.07
C ARG A 131 19.82 12.86 -7.50
N PHE A 132 19.06 13.88 -7.87
CA PHE A 132 19.26 14.64 -9.09
C PHE A 132 19.99 15.94 -8.73
N ALA A 133 21.16 16.14 -9.32
CA ALA A 133 22.00 17.31 -9.05
C ALA A 133 22.29 18.07 -10.33
N ILE A 134 22.36 19.39 -10.23
CA ILE A 134 22.80 20.24 -11.33
C ILE A 134 24.33 20.23 -11.36
N ALA A 135 24.91 19.82 -12.48
CA ALA A 135 26.33 19.93 -12.75
C ALA A 135 26.77 21.40 -12.69
N PRO A 136 27.94 21.70 -12.10
CA PRO A 136 28.53 23.01 -12.28
C PRO A 136 28.71 23.26 -13.79
N PRO A 137 28.44 24.49 -14.28
CA PRO A 137 28.70 24.80 -15.68
C PRO A 137 30.19 24.60 -15.97
N GLU A 138 30.52 23.84 -17.02
CA GLU A 138 31.92 23.73 -17.46
C GLU A 138 32.43 25.12 -17.86
N LEU A 139 33.65 25.44 -17.40
CA LEU A 139 34.33 26.71 -17.61
C LEU A 139 34.71 26.88 -19.09
N SER A 140 33.75 27.16 -19.96
CA SER A 140 34.02 27.60 -21.33
C SER A 140 34.39 29.07 -21.30
N ASN A 141 35.70 29.33 -21.34
CA ASN A 141 36.37 30.59 -21.66
C ASN A 141 35.92 31.83 -20.86
N ASN A 142 36.70 32.13 -19.80
CA ASN A 142 36.83 33.45 -19.18
C ASN A 142 35.59 34.13 -18.56
N ARG A 143 34.50 33.41 -18.28
CA ARG A 143 33.45 33.88 -17.36
C ARG A 143 33.42 32.98 -16.13
N GLN A 144 34.01 33.46 -15.03
CA GLN A 144 33.78 32.89 -13.70
C GLN A 144 32.30 33.08 -13.36
N ILE A 145 31.54 32.00 -13.37
CA ILE A 145 30.14 32.02 -12.90
C ILE A 145 30.17 31.73 -11.41
N MET A 146 29.61 32.66 -10.63
CA MET A 146 29.56 32.62 -9.17
C MET A 146 28.84 31.34 -8.69
N PRO A 147 29.42 30.56 -7.76
CA PRO A 147 28.66 29.55 -7.03
C PRO A 147 27.59 30.26 -6.18
N GLY A 148 26.32 29.90 -6.34
CA GLY A 148 25.23 30.46 -5.52
C GLY A 148 24.00 30.96 -6.27
N GLN A 149 23.90 30.81 -7.60
CA GLN A 149 22.64 31.08 -8.29
C GLN A 149 21.63 29.97 -7.96
N SER A 150 20.65 30.29 -7.11
CA SER A 150 19.49 29.44 -6.85
C SER A 150 18.78 29.19 -8.19
N SER A 151 18.71 27.94 -8.60
CA SER A 151 17.96 27.49 -9.78
C SER A 151 16.64 26.92 -9.31
N ASN A 152 15.59 27.11 -10.10
CA ASN A 152 14.28 26.59 -9.77
C ASN A 152 14.25 25.08 -10.03
N PHE A 153 14.15 24.30 -8.95
CA PHE A 153 14.02 22.83 -8.98
C PHE A 153 12.55 22.38 -9.00
N SER A 154 11.63 23.21 -9.50
CA SER A 154 10.25 22.78 -9.72
C SER A 154 10.26 21.56 -10.64
N HIS A 155 9.71 20.47 -10.11
CA HIS A 155 9.67 19.18 -10.79
C HIS A 155 8.32 18.52 -10.58
N VAL A 156 7.98 17.63 -11.52
CA VAL A 156 6.82 16.74 -11.46
C VAL A 156 7.35 15.31 -11.49
N VAL A 157 6.81 14.46 -10.62
CA VAL A 157 7.12 13.02 -10.48
C VAL A 157 5.90 12.20 -10.88
#